data_AF-A0A9E4GPU4-F1
#
_entry.id   AF-A0A9E4GPU4-F1
#
_cell.length_a   1.000
_cell.length_b   1.000
_cell.length_c   1.000
_cell.angle_alpha   90.00
_cell.angle_beta   90.00
_cell.angle_gamma   90.00
#
_symmetry.space_group_name_H-M   'P 1'
#
loop_
_entity.id
_entity.type
_entity.pdbx_description
1 polymer ?
#
loop_
_entity_poly.entity_id
_entity_poly.type
_entity_poly.pdbx_seq_one_letter_code
_entity_poly.pdbx_strand_id
1 'polypeptide(L)'
;MILVVVALVWLAGCCHQIYRQALFLQLEEYQVGRYLRWLAGRRSRWLPRRPLLALLVGSAMMLLLGEAPGAMLPVYLALPVALLANWPRTGAEVKKGFRVTWRARRLLSVAWVLALLIASLPVIASGGIADGPLQPLLWTAAGCLLVLLAPLLLVSASLLLRPAEALLRQRFVARARTILIEAGPTVIGITGSYGKTSTKVYLQHILNGHFRVGATPKSYNTLMGICLALNQDLVEDRSLDYYIVEMGAYIPGEIAEICDLARPEISIVTAIGPQHLERFGSIENIVSAKYEIISALPADGVAVLDRDNPHLREMARRGHPDTVLTASCEEIPADPSPDDPRLVAADIQESLDGLRFKVEDRRSGECVEFSTSLLGRHNVSNILLAAAVARNEGMSLRDIAWRVRSLQPAEARLARERTAA
;
A
#
# COMPACT_ATOMS: atom_id res chain seq x y z
N MET A 1 25.66 -36.59 -19.77
CA MET A 1 26.12 -35.19 -19.64
C MET A 1 25.15 -34.20 -20.29
N ILE A 2 24.81 -34.35 -21.58
CA ILE A 2 23.95 -33.38 -22.30
C ILE A 2 22.53 -33.26 -21.71
N LEU A 3 21.89 -34.38 -21.33
CA LEU A 3 20.56 -34.34 -20.70
C LEU A 3 20.54 -33.57 -19.37
N VAL A 4 21.65 -33.62 -18.61
CA VAL A 4 21.80 -32.80 -17.39
C VAL A 4 21.85 -31.32 -17.74
N VAL A 5 22.58 -30.95 -18.79
CA VAL A 5 22.60 -29.56 -19.29
C VAL A 5 21.20 -29.12 -19.73
N VAL A 6 20.46 -29.97 -20.44
CA VAL A 6 19.05 -29.71 -20.84
C VAL A 6 18.16 -29.48 -19.62
N ALA A 7 18.26 -30.33 -18.60
CA ALA A 7 17.51 -30.18 -17.35
C ALA A 7 17.86 -28.87 -16.63
N LEU A 8 19.13 -28.48 -16.60
CA LEU A 8 19.58 -27.20 -16.03
C LEU A 8 19.04 -26.00 -16.81
N VAL A 9 18.98 -26.06 -18.15
CA VAL A 9 18.38 -25.00 -18.97
C VAL A 9 16.89 -24.84 -18.67
N TRP A 10 16.16 -25.96 -18.54
CA TRP A 10 14.75 -25.93 -18.16
C TRP A 10 14.52 -25.39 -16.75
N LEU A 11 15.34 -25.81 -15.79
CA LEU A 11 15.30 -25.28 -14.43
C LEU A 11 15.59 -23.78 -14.40
N ALA A 12 16.64 -23.32 -15.10
CA ALA A 12 16.97 -21.90 -15.22
C ALA A 12 15.83 -21.09 -15.85
N GLY A 13 15.21 -21.63 -16.90
CA GLY A 13 14.03 -21.06 -17.54
C GLY A 13 12.83 -20.94 -16.61
N CYS A 14 12.53 -21.98 -15.84
CA CYS A 14 11.49 -21.95 -14.81
C CYS A 14 11.80 -20.90 -13.73
N CYS A 15 13.02 -20.88 -13.19
CA CYS A 15 13.44 -19.89 -12.20
C CYS A 15 13.32 -18.45 -12.71
N HIS A 16 13.68 -18.20 -13.98
CA HIS A 16 13.49 -16.91 -14.63
C HIS A 16 12.01 -16.55 -14.78
N GLN A 17 11.16 -17.51 -15.16
CA GLN A 17 9.72 -17.30 -15.26
C GLN A 17 9.10 -17.01 -13.89
N ILE A 18 9.49 -17.72 -12.83
CA ILE A 18 9.11 -17.44 -11.43
C ILE A 18 9.49 -16.01 -11.06
N TYR A 19 10.73 -15.59 -11.34
CA TYR A 19 11.20 -14.23 -11.05
C TYR A 19 10.34 -13.16 -11.74
N ARG A 20 10.03 -13.36 -13.02
CA ARG A 20 9.17 -12.44 -13.77
C ARG A 20 7.75 -12.38 -13.22
N GLN A 21 7.21 -13.51 -12.77
CA GLN A 21 5.86 -13.56 -12.23
C GLN A 21 5.78 -13.01 -10.80
N ALA A 22 6.87 -13.08 -10.03
CA ALA A 22 6.96 -12.47 -8.71
C ALA A 22 6.73 -10.95 -8.75
N LEU A 23 7.09 -10.27 -9.84
CA LEU A 23 6.74 -8.86 -10.05
C LEU A 23 5.24 -8.62 -10.00
N PHE A 24 4.44 -9.43 -10.69
CA PHE A 24 2.99 -9.25 -10.72
C PHE A 24 2.35 -9.60 -9.38
N LEU A 25 2.83 -10.66 -8.73
CA LEU A 25 2.38 -10.97 -7.37
C LEU A 25 2.73 -9.84 -6.38
N GLN A 26 3.90 -9.18 -6.53
CA GLN A 26 4.28 -8.01 -5.74
C GLN A 26 3.38 -6.80 -6.02
N LEU A 27 3.02 -6.55 -7.29
CA LEU A 27 2.11 -5.46 -7.67
C LEU A 27 0.70 -5.68 -7.11
N GLU A 28 0.27 -6.93 -7.00
CA GLU A 28 -0.99 -7.33 -6.37
C GLU A 28 -0.87 -7.50 -4.84
N GLU A 29 0.11 -6.85 -4.21
CA GLU A 29 0.32 -6.81 -2.75
C GLU A 29 0.50 -8.20 -2.11
N TYR A 30 1.01 -9.16 -2.88
CA TYR A 30 1.16 -10.58 -2.51
C TYR A 30 -0.16 -11.28 -2.19
N GLN A 31 -1.29 -10.77 -2.70
CA GLN A 31 -2.59 -11.42 -2.58
C GLN A 31 -2.78 -12.47 -3.69
N VAL A 32 -2.65 -13.74 -3.32
CA VAL A 32 -2.79 -14.89 -4.23
C VAL A 32 -4.08 -14.83 -5.05
N GLY A 33 -5.23 -14.50 -4.44
CA GLY A 33 -6.50 -14.45 -5.17
C GLY A 33 -6.54 -13.38 -6.27
N ARG A 34 -5.94 -12.20 -6.03
CA ARG A 34 -5.84 -11.13 -7.03
C ARG A 34 -4.90 -11.52 -8.16
N TYR A 35 -3.75 -12.08 -7.80
CA TYR A 35 -2.80 -12.59 -8.76
C TYR A 35 -3.39 -13.70 -9.64
N LEU A 36 -4.18 -14.63 -9.10
CA LEU A 36 -4.86 -15.68 -9.87
C LEU A 36 -5.89 -15.10 -10.84
N ARG A 37 -6.68 -14.09 -10.42
CA ARG A 37 -7.60 -13.38 -11.32
C ARG A 37 -6.84 -12.66 -12.45
N TRP A 38 -5.75 -11.98 -12.13
CA TRP A 38 -4.88 -11.36 -13.13
C TRP A 38 -4.31 -12.40 -14.10
N LEU A 39 -3.82 -13.53 -13.57
CA LEU A 39 -3.25 -14.63 -14.35
C LEU A 39 -4.30 -15.20 -15.32
N ALA A 40 -5.52 -15.45 -14.84
CA ALA A 40 -6.64 -15.97 -15.62
C ALA A 40 -7.16 -14.97 -16.68
N GLY A 41 -7.03 -13.67 -16.43
CA GLY A 41 -7.53 -12.61 -17.32
C GLY A 41 -6.92 -12.60 -18.73
N ARG A 42 -5.80 -13.31 -18.97
CA ARG A 42 -5.23 -13.45 -20.32
C ARG A 42 -4.51 -14.78 -20.49
N ARG A 43 -4.93 -15.60 -21.48
CA ARG A 43 -4.34 -16.91 -21.79
C ARG A 43 -2.82 -16.89 -21.95
N SER A 44 -2.24 -15.84 -22.55
CA SER A 44 -0.80 -15.75 -22.79
C SER A 44 0.07 -15.63 -21.53
N ARG A 45 -0.54 -15.35 -20.37
CA ARG A 45 0.13 -15.22 -19.06
C ARG A 45 0.46 -16.56 -18.42
N TRP A 46 -0.48 -17.51 -18.46
CA TRP A 46 -0.30 -18.87 -17.92
C TRP A 46 0.00 -19.92 -18.99
N LEU A 47 -0.39 -19.67 -20.24
CA LEU A 47 -0.17 -20.59 -21.35
C LEU A 47 0.62 -19.92 -22.50
N PRO A 48 1.93 -19.72 -22.33
CA PRO A 48 2.78 -19.07 -23.32
C PRO A 48 2.94 -19.90 -24.62
N ARG A 49 2.69 -19.28 -25.78
CA ARG A 49 2.78 -19.94 -27.10
C ARG A 49 4.18 -20.48 -27.44
N ARG A 50 5.25 -19.78 -27.05
CA ARG A 50 6.65 -20.15 -27.41
C ARG A 50 7.11 -21.50 -26.84
N PRO A 51 7.05 -21.77 -25.52
CA PRO A 51 7.46 -23.06 -24.98
C PRO A 51 6.58 -24.20 -25.49
N LEU A 52 5.28 -23.97 -25.72
CA LEU A 52 4.40 -24.97 -26.34
C LEU A 52 4.79 -25.28 -27.78
N LEU A 53 5.09 -24.26 -28.59
CA LEU A 53 5.54 -24.45 -29.97
C LEU A 53 6.90 -25.15 -30.02
N ALA A 54 7.83 -24.73 -29.16
CA ALA A 54 9.14 -25.36 -29.03
C ALA A 54 9.01 -26.83 -28.60
N LEU A 55 8.13 -27.14 -27.65
CA LEU A 55 7.82 -28.52 -27.26
C LEU A 55 7.23 -29.30 -28.45
N LEU A 56 6.24 -28.76 -29.15
CA LEU A 56 5.55 -29.46 -30.25
C LEU A 56 6.50 -29.75 -31.42
N VAL A 57 7.21 -28.73 -31.91
CA VAL A 57 8.17 -28.85 -33.02
C VAL A 57 9.36 -29.72 -32.60
N GLY A 58 9.91 -29.49 -31.41
CA GLY A 58 11.02 -30.25 -30.86
C GLY A 58 10.68 -31.74 -30.71
N SER A 59 9.49 -32.04 -30.18
CA SER A 59 9.01 -33.43 -30.01
C SER A 59 8.84 -34.13 -31.36
N ALA A 60 8.26 -33.46 -32.35
CA ALA A 60 8.09 -34.02 -33.69
C ALA A 60 9.45 -34.33 -34.33
N MET A 61 10.42 -33.41 -34.23
CA MET A 61 11.77 -33.63 -34.76
C MET A 61 12.50 -34.76 -34.03
N MET A 62 12.39 -34.84 -32.70
CA MET A 62 13.01 -35.92 -31.91
C MET A 62 12.45 -37.29 -32.25
N LEU A 63 11.14 -37.41 -32.52
CA LEU A 63 10.50 -38.66 -32.92
C LEU A 63 10.95 -39.08 -34.32
N LEU A 64 10.92 -38.16 -35.30
CA LEU A 64 11.33 -38.43 -36.68
C LEU A 64 12.81 -38.85 -36.80
N LEU A 65 13.66 -38.31 -35.94
CA LEU A 65 15.12 -38.52 -35.98
C LEU A 65 15.60 -39.59 -34.98
N GLY A 66 14.68 -40.18 -34.20
CA GLY A 66 14.96 -41.17 -33.17
C GLY A 66 14.74 -42.62 -33.59
N GLU A 67 14.38 -42.89 -34.85
CA GLU A 67 14.04 -44.24 -35.32
C GLU A 67 15.25 -45.20 -35.43
N ALA A 68 16.47 -44.68 -35.45
CA ALA A 68 17.69 -45.50 -35.47
C ALA A 68 18.15 -45.87 -34.04
N PRO A 69 18.40 -47.16 -33.74
CA PRO A 69 18.98 -47.58 -32.47
C PRO A 69 20.31 -46.85 -32.19
N GLY A 70 20.42 -46.19 -31.04
CA GLY A 70 21.63 -45.43 -30.66
C GLY A 70 21.73 -44.02 -31.25
N ALA A 71 20.68 -43.50 -31.89
CA ALA A 71 20.68 -42.12 -32.41
C ALA A 71 20.87 -41.10 -31.27
N MET A 72 21.99 -40.38 -31.28
CA MET A 72 22.27 -39.29 -30.34
C MET A 72 21.61 -37.96 -30.76
N LEU A 73 21.09 -37.87 -31.98
CA LEU A 73 20.54 -36.63 -32.55
C LEU A 73 19.36 -36.04 -31.75
N PRO A 74 18.39 -36.83 -31.22
CA PRO A 74 17.34 -36.32 -30.33
C PRO A 74 17.88 -35.68 -29.04
N VAL A 75 19.00 -36.19 -28.50
CA VAL A 75 19.66 -35.63 -27.31
C VAL A 75 20.23 -34.24 -27.61
N TYR A 76 20.86 -34.07 -28.77
CA TYR A 76 21.39 -32.77 -29.20
C TYR A 76 20.29 -31.75 -29.52
N LEU A 77 19.13 -32.20 -30.02
CA LEU A 77 17.99 -31.33 -30.30
C LEU A 77 17.25 -30.82 -29.05
N ALA A 78 17.39 -31.51 -27.91
CA ALA A 78 16.71 -31.10 -26.68
C ALA A 78 17.23 -29.77 -26.12
N LEU A 79 18.50 -29.47 -26.33
CA LEU A 79 19.12 -28.22 -25.89
C LEU A 79 18.61 -26.97 -26.63
N PRO A 80 18.64 -26.89 -27.99
CA PRO A 80 18.10 -25.73 -28.70
C PRO A 80 16.60 -25.57 -28.49
N VAL A 81 15.84 -26.66 -28.35
CA VAL A 81 14.41 -26.59 -27.98
C VAL A 81 14.22 -25.93 -26.63
N ALA A 82 14.99 -26.35 -25.61
CA ALA A 82 14.94 -25.75 -24.28
C ALA A 82 15.34 -24.26 -24.30
N LEU A 83 16.37 -23.89 -25.06
CA LEU A 83 16.80 -22.49 -25.20
C LEU A 83 15.73 -21.62 -25.89
N LEU A 84 15.13 -22.09 -26.99
CA LEU A 84 14.08 -21.38 -27.70
C LEU A 84 12.80 -21.24 -26.86
N ALA A 85 12.43 -22.29 -26.12
CA ALA A 85 11.28 -22.29 -25.23
C ALA A 85 11.40 -21.22 -24.12
N ASN A 86 12.61 -21.06 -23.58
CA ASN A 86 12.92 -20.17 -22.46
C ASN A 86 13.43 -18.79 -22.91
N TRP A 87 13.48 -18.53 -24.22
CA TRP A 87 13.97 -17.26 -24.73
C TRP A 87 13.15 -16.08 -24.19
N PRO A 88 13.79 -15.05 -23.60
CA PRO A 88 13.10 -13.95 -22.98
C PRO A 88 12.08 -13.27 -23.91
N ARG A 89 10.90 -12.93 -23.36
CA ARG A 89 9.91 -12.15 -24.08
C ARG A 89 10.28 -10.67 -24.04
N THR A 90 10.50 -10.08 -25.20
CA THR A 90 10.57 -8.62 -25.38
C THR A 90 9.17 -8.03 -25.27
N GLY A 91 9.01 -7.01 -24.41
CA GLY A 91 7.73 -6.36 -24.13
C GLY A 91 7.40 -6.37 -22.64
N ALA A 92 7.52 -5.20 -22.00
CA ALA A 92 7.12 -5.02 -20.60
C ALA A 92 5.63 -4.68 -20.55
N GLU A 93 4.80 -5.57 -19.98
CA GLU A 93 3.40 -5.23 -19.67
C GLU A 93 3.32 -4.11 -18.61
N VAL A 94 4.37 -3.94 -17.81
CA VAL A 94 4.42 -2.97 -16.71
C VAL A 94 5.73 -2.19 -16.76
N LYS A 95 5.65 -0.86 -16.70
CA LYS A 95 6.81 0.05 -16.69
C LYS A 95 7.62 -0.01 -15.38
N LYS A 96 7.00 -0.43 -14.27
CA LYS A 96 7.67 -0.56 -12.96
C LYS A 96 8.53 -1.83 -12.91
N GLY A 97 9.78 -1.68 -12.48
CA GLY A 97 10.70 -2.80 -12.24
C GLY A 97 10.42 -3.54 -10.93
N PHE A 98 10.86 -4.80 -10.86
CA PHE A 98 10.77 -5.63 -9.66
C PHE A 98 11.71 -5.12 -8.57
N ARG A 99 11.17 -4.94 -7.35
CA ARG A 99 11.97 -4.52 -6.20
C ARG A 99 12.20 -5.71 -5.29
N VAL A 100 13.45 -6.17 -5.24
CA VAL A 100 13.87 -7.32 -4.45
C VAL A 100 13.93 -6.94 -2.96
N THR A 101 12.80 -7.12 -2.27
CA THR A 101 12.68 -6.97 -0.81
C THR A 101 13.08 -8.26 -0.08
N TRP A 102 13.26 -8.22 1.24
CA TRP A 102 13.48 -9.43 2.06
C TRP A 102 12.34 -10.44 1.95
N ARG A 103 11.08 -9.97 1.87
CA ARG A 103 9.91 -10.82 1.61
C ARG A 103 10.00 -11.49 0.25
N ALA A 104 10.30 -10.70 -0.79
CA ALA A 104 10.49 -11.21 -2.15
C ALA A 104 11.61 -12.25 -2.24
N ARG A 105 12.74 -12.03 -1.54
CA ARG A 105 13.85 -13.00 -1.46
C ARG A 105 13.38 -14.33 -0.90
N ARG A 106 12.70 -14.34 0.26
CA ARG A 106 12.16 -15.59 0.86
C ARG A 106 11.19 -16.30 -0.08
N LEU A 107 10.28 -15.56 -0.70
CA LEU A 107 9.31 -16.10 -1.66
C LEU A 107 10.00 -16.77 -2.85
N LEU A 108 10.97 -16.08 -3.47
CA LEU A 108 11.74 -16.61 -4.59
C LEU A 108 12.57 -17.83 -4.18
N SER A 109 13.21 -17.79 -3.00
CA SER A 109 13.97 -18.93 -2.48
C SER A 109 13.09 -20.17 -2.34
N VAL A 110 11.92 -20.06 -1.71
CA VAL A 110 11.00 -21.20 -1.57
C VAL A 110 10.50 -21.67 -2.93
N ALA A 111 10.12 -20.76 -3.83
CA ALA A 111 9.65 -21.12 -5.17
C ALA A 111 10.73 -21.83 -6.01
N TRP A 112 11.98 -21.39 -5.94
CA TRP A 112 13.10 -22.03 -6.63
C TRP A 112 13.46 -23.38 -6.03
N VAL A 113 13.37 -23.55 -4.70
CA VAL A 113 13.53 -24.86 -4.04
C VAL A 113 12.44 -25.82 -4.51
N LEU A 114 11.17 -25.39 -4.57
CA LEU A 114 10.08 -26.21 -5.12
C LEU A 114 10.34 -26.58 -6.59
N ALA A 115 10.81 -25.63 -7.40
CA ALA A 115 11.17 -25.90 -8.80
C ALA A 115 12.30 -26.93 -8.92
N LEU A 116 13.34 -26.83 -8.08
CA LEU A 116 14.45 -27.77 -8.03
C LEU A 116 13.98 -29.17 -7.61
N LEU A 117 13.13 -29.27 -6.59
CA LEU A 117 12.57 -30.54 -6.13
C LEU A 117 11.77 -31.23 -7.25
N ILE A 118 10.90 -30.48 -7.95
CA ILE A 118 10.13 -31.04 -9.07
C ILE A 118 11.03 -31.40 -10.25
N ALA A 119 12.04 -30.58 -10.57
CA ALA A 119 13.02 -30.86 -11.62
C ALA A 119 13.86 -32.11 -11.35
N SER A 120 14.03 -32.50 -10.08
CA SER A 120 14.75 -33.72 -9.68
C SER A 120 13.93 -34.99 -9.85
N LEU A 121 12.59 -34.93 -9.89
CA LEU A 121 11.73 -36.12 -9.99
C LEU A 121 12.00 -36.95 -11.25
N PRO A 122 12.14 -36.38 -12.46
CA PRO A 122 12.52 -37.14 -13.65
C PRO A 122 13.92 -37.76 -13.54
N VAL A 123 14.86 -37.09 -12.85
CA VAL A 123 16.23 -37.62 -12.63
C VAL A 123 16.16 -38.88 -11.76
N ILE A 124 15.40 -38.81 -10.66
CA ILE A 124 15.23 -39.94 -9.73
C ILE A 124 14.47 -41.08 -10.40
N ALA A 125 13.40 -40.77 -11.13
CA ALA A 125 12.60 -41.76 -11.85
C ALA A 125 13.37 -42.42 -13.00
N SER A 126 14.22 -41.66 -13.72
CA SER A 126 15.04 -42.18 -14.82
C SER A 126 16.23 -43.02 -14.34
N GLY A 127 16.62 -42.95 -13.07
CA GLY A 127 17.51 -43.94 -12.45
C GLY A 127 16.97 -45.38 -12.51
N GLY A 128 15.70 -45.58 -12.90
CA GLY A 128 15.10 -46.88 -13.20
C GLY A 128 14.51 -47.02 -14.62
N ILE A 129 14.71 -46.05 -15.53
CA ILE A 129 14.23 -46.14 -16.93
C ILE A 129 15.43 -46.45 -17.82
N ALA A 130 15.38 -47.58 -18.53
CA ALA A 130 16.42 -47.98 -19.49
C ALA A 130 16.66 -46.89 -20.54
N ASP A 131 17.93 -46.65 -20.90
CA ASP A 131 18.31 -45.75 -21.97
C ASP A 131 17.55 -46.10 -23.26
N GLY A 132 16.68 -45.19 -23.69
CA GLY A 132 15.77 -45.43 -24.79
C GLY A 132 15.51 -44.17 -25.61
N PRO A 133 15.07 -44.30 -26.87
CA PRO A 133 14.92 -43.19 -27.81
C PRO A 133 13.90 -42.12 -27.35
N LEU A 134 12.98 -42.49 -26.45
CA LEU A 134 11.97 -41.59 -25.89
C LEU A 134 12.47 -40.76 -24.70
N GLN A 135 13.63 -41.07 -24.13
CA GLN A 135 14.14 -40.39 -22.94
C GLN A 135 14.28 -38.87 -23.17
N PRO A 136 14.93 -38.35 -24.23
CA PRO A 136 15.07 -36.90 -24.45
C PRO A 136 13.74 -36.16 -24.60
N LEU A 137 12.75 -36.84 -25.18
CA LEU A 137 11.38 -36.35 -25.32
C LEU A 137 10.72 -36.17 -23.95
N LEU A 138 10.82 -37.18 -23.08
CA LEU A 138 10.28 -37.12 -21.71
C LEU A 138 10.93 -36.00 -20.89
N TRP A 139 12.25 -35.81 -20.99
CA TRP A 139 12.96 -34.70 -20.32
C TRP A 139 12.51 -33.33 -20.83
N THR A 140 12.30 -33.20 -22.14
CA THR A 140 11.83 -31.96 -22.76
C THR A 140 10.38 -31.65 -22.36
N ALA A 141 9.51 -32.66 -22.33
CA ALA A 141 8.13 -32.54 -21.86
C ALA A 141 8.08 -32.17 -20.37
N ALA A 142 8.86 -32.84 -19.52
CA ALA A 142 8.95 -32.53 -18.10
C ALA A 142 9.47 -31.11 -17.85
N GLY A 143 10.50 -30.69 -18.59
CA GLY A 143 11.05 -29.34 -18.52
C GLY A 143 10.05 -28.27 -18.97
N CYS A 144 9.32 -28.51 -20.06
CA CYS A 144 8.25 -27.62 -20.51
C CYS A 144 7.13 -27.53 -19.47
N LEU A 145 6.70 -28.66 -18.90
CA LEU A 145 5.71 -28.70 -17.83
C LEU A 145 6.18 -27.88 -16.62
N LEU A 146 7.44 -28.02 -16.21
CA LEU A 146 8.03 -27.25 -15.10
C LEU A 146 7.94 -25.74 -15.33
N VAL A 147 8.20 -25.26 -16.55
CA VAL A 147 8.07 -23.83 -16.90
C VAL A 147 6.60 -23.38 -16.87
N LEU A 148 5.68 -24.22 -17.35
CA LEU A 148 4.23 -23.94 -17.29
C LEU A 148 3.70 -23.93 -15.85
N LEU A 149 4.30 -24.70 -14.95
CA LEU A 149 3.96 -24.74 -13.53
C LEU A 149 4.53 -23.56 -12.73
N ALA A 150 5.44 -22.75 -13.27
CA ALA A 150 6.04 -21.60 -12.57
C ALA A 150 5.05 -20.68 -11.81
N PRO A 151 3.89 -20.26 -12.39
CA PRO A 151 2.86 -19.53 -11.64
C PRO A 151 2.36 -20.27 -10.40
N LEU A 152 2.13 -21.57 -10.52
CA LEU A 152 1.61 -22.41 -9.44
C LEU A 152 2.68 -22.62 -8.36
N LEU A 153 3.95 -22.79 -8.74
CA LEU A 153 5.05 -22.86 -7.78
C LEU A 153 5.20 -21.57 -6.96
N LEU A 154 5.01 -20.42 -7.61
CA LEU A 154 5.01 -19.13 -6.93
C LEU A 154 3.83 -18.99 -5.96
N VAL A 155 2.64 -19.45 -6.36
CA VAL A 155 1.46 -19.50 -5.49
C VAL A 155 1.70 -20.44 -4.31
N SER A 156 2.16 -21.67 -4.55
CA SER A 156 2.48 -22.64 -3.51
C SER A 156 3.51 -22.12 -2.53
N ALA A 157 4.59 -21.47 -3.02
CA ALA A 157 5.58 -20.84 -2.16
C ALA A 157 4.96 -19.74 -1.29
N SER A 158 4.07 -18.92 -1.84
CA SER A 158 3.34 -17.91 -1.07
C SER A 158 2.45 -18.56 0.00
N LEU A 159 1.72 -19.64 -0.32
CA LEU A 159 0.88 -20.38 0.63
C LEU A 159 1.70 -20.99 1.77
N LEU A 160 2.81 -21.64 1.46
CA LEU A 160 3.71 -22.26 2.44
C LEU A 160 4.34 -21.23 3.38
N LEU A 161 4.64 -20.02 2.87
CA LEU A 161 5.21 -18.95 3.68
C LEU A 161 4.17 -18.22 4.55
N ARG A 162 2.86 -18.35 4.29
CA ARG A 162 1.81 -17.64 5.05
C ARG A 162 1.95 -17.73 6.57
N PRO A 163 2.12 -18.90 7.21
CA PRO A 163 2.24 -18.96 8.67
C PRO A 163 3.48 -18.22 9.18
N ALA A 164 4.62 -18.38 8.50
CA ALA A 164 5.86 -17.68 8.86
C ALA A 164 5.73 -16.16 8.65
N GLU A 165 5.11 -15.72 7.55
CA GLU A 165 4.84 -14.30 7.29
C GLU A 165 3.86 -13.70 8.29
N ALA A 166 2.83 -14.45 8.69
CA ALA A 166 1.88 -14.02 9.72
C ALA A 166 2.58 -13.83 11.07
N LEU A 167 3.44 -14.78 11.48
CA LEU A 167 4.22 -14.67 12.71
C LEU A 167 5.18 -13.47 12.67
N LEU A 168 5.89 -13.27 11.54
CA LEU A 168 6.78 -12.13 11.37
C LEU A 168 6.00 -10.80 11.42
N ARG A 169 4.83 -10.73 10.78
CA ARG A 169 3.93 -9.58 10.83
C ARG A 169 3.51 -9.30 12.26
N GLN A 170 3.02 -10.30 12.99
CA GLN A 170 2.59 -10.15 14.38
C GLN A 170 3.71 -9.65 15.29
N ARG A 171 4.93 -10.22 15.17
CA ARG A 171 6.10 -9.74 15.92
C ARG A 171 6.46 -8.29 15.58
N PHE A 172 6.36 -7.91 14.30
CA PHE A 172 6.67 -6.55 13.87
C PHE A 172 5.65 -5.53 14.40
N VAL A 173 4.35 -5.88 14.38
CA VAL A 173 3.27 -5.08 14.97
C VAL A 173 3.42 -4.99 16.49
N ALA A 174 3.70 -6.10 17.17
CA ALA A 174 3.92 -6.13 18.62
C ALA A 174 5.11 -5.25 19.04
N ARG A 175 6.20 -5.26 18.27
CA ARG A 175 7.35 -4.38 18.50
C ARG A 175 6.98 -2.91 18.34
N ALA A 176 6.28 -2.54 17.25
CA ALA A 176 5.81 -1.17 17.05
C ALA A 176 4.87 -0.71 18.17
N ARG A 177 3.95 -1.57 18.61
CA ARG A 177 3.06 -1.29 19.76
C ARG A 177 3.87 -1.03 21.03
N THR A 178 4.86 -1.87 21.31
CA THR A 178 5.71 -1.74 22.51
C THR A 178 6.47 -0.42 22.49
N ILE A 179 7.08 -0.06 21.36
CA ILE A 179 7.80 1.21 21.20
C ILE A 179 6.86 2.41 21.36
N LEU A 180 5.66 2.36 20.78
CA LEU A 180 4.70 3.44 20.91
C LEU A 180 4.26 3.65 22.36
N ILE A 181 3.96 2.56 23.08
CA ILE A 181 3.61 2.61 24.50
C ILE A 181 4.79 3.11 25.36
N GLU A 182 6.00 2.66 25.09
CA GLU A 182 7.20 3.10 25.81
C GLU A 182 7.54 4.58 25.57
N ALA A 183 7.31 5.08 24.35
CA ALA A 183 7.53 6.49 24.02
C ALA A 183 6.43 7.39 24.60
N GLY A 184 5.19 6.89 24.68
CA GLY A 184 4.06 7.58 25.31
C GLY A 184 3.62 8.92 24.71
N PRO A 185 3.75 9.22 23.39
CA PRO A 185 3.16 10.43 22.84
C PRO A 185 1.64 10.32 22.74
N THR A 186 0.93 11.45 22.80
CA THR A 186 -0.49 11.50 22.44
C THR A 186 -0.65 11.25 20.95
N VAL A 187 -1.44 10.24 20.59
CA VAL A 187 -1.58 9.82 19.19
C VAL A 187 -2.73 10.52 18.51
N ILE A 188 -2.45 11.13 17.35
CA ILE A 188 -3.44 11.79 16.49
C ILE A 188 -3.66 10.96 15.23
N GLY A 189 -4.84 10.36 15.08
CA GLY A 189 -5.23 9.62 13.87
C GLY A 189 -5.84 10.52 12.81
N ILE A 190 -5.49 10.34 11.53
CA ILE A 190 -6.09 11.10 10.42
C ILE A 190 -6.56 10.16 9.33
N THR A 191 -7.84 10.20 8.98
CA THR A 191 -8.41 9.47 7.84
C THR A 191 -9.33 10.35 6.99
N GLY A 192 -9.86 9.79 5.90
CA GLY A 192 -10.76 10.44 4.97
C GLY A 192 -10.51 9.98 3.53
N SER A 193 -11.40 10.34 2.61
CA SER A 193 -11.21 10.08 1.17
C SER A 193 -10.10 10.96 0.59
N TYR A 194 -10.09 12.25 0.97
CA TYR A 194 -9.17 13.27 0.44
C TYR A 194 -8.54 14.08 1.59
N GLY A 195 -7.54 14.92 1.34
CA GLY A 195 -7.02 15.87 2.35
C GLY A 195 -6.15 15.29 3.49
N LYS A 196 -6.11 13.96 3.69
CA LYS A 196 -5.37 13.29 4.77
C LYS A 196 -3.93 13.78 4.96
N THR A 197 -3.08 13.59 3.95
CA THR A 197 -1.66 13.93 4.07
C THR A 197 -1.42 15.44 4.16
N SER A 198 -2.24 16.28 3.49
CA SER A 198 -2.15 17.74 3.63
C SER A 198 -2.46 18.16 5.06
N THR A 199 -3.57 17.67 5.63
CA THR A 199 -3.96 17.92 7.02
C THR A 199 -2.89 17.44 7.99
N LYS A 200 -2.30 16.26 7.79
CA LYS A 200 -1.17 15.76 8.58
C LYS A 200 0.01 16.74 8.57
N VAL A 201 0.45 17.16 7.39
CA VAL A 201 1.61 18.06 7.25
C VAL A 201 1.31 19.42 7.88
N TYR A 202 0.10 19.95 7.69
CA TYR A 202 -0.29 21.24 8.25
C TYR A 202 -0.39 21.17 9.78
N LEU A 203 -1.00 20.13 10.32
CA LEU A 203 -1.11 19.90 11.75
C LEU A 203 0.25 19.73 12.40
N GLN A 204 1.12 18.90 11.81
CA GLN A 204 2.49 18.73 12.29
C GLN A 204 3.22 20.07 12.36
N HIS A 205 3.13 20.88 11.30
CA HIS A 205 3.77 22.19 11.26
C HIS A 205 3.20 23.15 12.30
N ILE A 206 1.88 23.21 12.44
CA ILE A 206 1.22 24.10 13.41
C ILE A 206 1.61 23.71 14.84
N LEU A 207 1.44 22.45 15.22
CA LEU A 207 1.73 21.98 16.59
C LEU A 207 3.22 22.09 16.95
N ASN A 208 4.13 21.89 16.00
CA ASN A 208 5.57 22.07 16.23
C ASN A 208 5.97 23.51 16.63
N GLY A 209 5.03 24.47 16.63
CA GLY A 209 5.26 25.77 17.25
C GLY A 209 5.42 25.69 18.77
N HIS A 210 4.68 24.80 19.44
CA HIS A 210 4.58 24.72 20.91
C HIS A 210 4.96 23.33 21.47
N PHE A 211 4.89 22.28 20.64
CA PHE A 211 5.06 20.89 21.03
C PHE A 211 6.10 20.18 20.16
N ARG A 212 6.60 19.02 20.58
CA ARG A 212 7.44 18.14 19.77
C ARG A 212 6.57 17.11 19.07
N VAL A 213 6.41 17.25 17.75
CA VAL A 213 5.43 16.46 16.99
C VAL A 213 6.08 15.66 15.87
N GLY A 214 6.01 14.34 16.00
CA GLY A 214 6.32 13.39 14.94
C GLY A 214 5.10 13.05 14.09
N ALA A 215 5.32 12.50 12.91
CA ALA A 215 4.24 12.04 12.04
C ALA A 215 4.74 10.96 11.09
N THR A 216 3.83 10.07 10.63
CA THR A 216 4.23 9.03 9.68
C THR A 216 4.80 9.64 8.38
N PRO A 217 5.93 9.14 7.86
CA PRO A 217 6.60 9.73 6.72
C PRO A 217 5.81 9.52 5.43
N LYS A 218 5.83 10.53 4.54
CA LYS A 218 5.21 10.48 3.20
C LYS A 218 3.75 10.03 3.26
N SER A 219 3.37 8.96 2.56
CA SER A 219 2.02 8.39 2.58
C SER A 219 2.00 7.00 3.24
N TYR A 220 2.75 6.83 4.32
CA TYR A 220 2.74 5.59 5.10
C TYR A 220 1.43 5.52 5.89
N ASN A 221 0.43 4.88 5.27
CA ASN A 221 -0.94 4.88 5.76
C ASN A 221 -1.58 3.48 5.85
N THR A 222 -0.80 2.43 5.58
CA THR A 222 -1.19 1.04 5.87
C THR A 222 -0.61 0.60 7.20
N LEU A 223 -1.21 -0.39 7.86
CA LEU A 223 -0.70 -0.93 9.14
C LEU A 223 0.81 -1.20 9.11
N MET A 224 1.30 -1.87 8.07
CA MET A 224 2.71 -2.21 7.96
C MET A 224 3.61 -1.00 7.70
N GLY A 225 3.12 0.01 6.97
CA GLY A 225 3.82 1.27 6.79
C GLY A 225 3.94 2.05 8.10
N ILE A 226 2.85 2.07 8.88
CA ILE A 226 2.81 2.71 10.21
C ILE A 226 3.74 1.99 11.18
N CYS A 227 3.70 0.65 11.22
CA CYS A 227 4.65 -0.13 12.03
C CYS A 227 6.11 0.17 11.67
N LEU A 228 6.41 0.37 10.38
CA LEU A 228 7.76 0.71 9.94
C LEU A 228 8.17 2.09 10.45
N ALA A 229 7.29 3.08 10.33
CA ALA A 229 7.52 4.43 10.85
C ALA A 229 7.77 4.43 12.37
N LEU A 230 6.90 3.78 13.14
CA LEU A 230 7.04 3.68 14.60
C LEU A 230 8.34 2.98 15.02
N ASN A 231 8.72 1.89 14.33
CA ASN A 231 9.97 1.17 14.61
C ASN A 231 11.25 1.93 14.19
N GLN A 232 11.12 3.06 13.49
CA GLN A 232 12.22 3.92 13.07
C GLN A 232 12.20 5.23 13.88
N ASP A 233 11.16 6.03 13.69
CA ASP A 233 11.03 7.39 14.23
C ASP A 233 11.10 7.42 15.77
N LEU A 234 10.31 6.59 16.44
CA LEU A 234 10.22 6.58 17.91
C LEU A 234 11.37 5.82 18.59
N VAL A 235 12.19 5.11 17.81
CA VAL A 235 13.47 4.59 18.31
C VAL A 235 14.50 5.72 18.37
N GLU A 236 14.43 6.67 17.45
CA GLU A 236 15.35 7.80 17.34
C GLU A 236 15.00 8.95 18.29
N ASP A 237 13.71 9.29 18.44
CA ASP A 237 13.25 10.33 19.36
C ASP A 237 12.02 9.88 20.18
N ARG A 238 12.26 9.64 21.48
CA ARG A 238 11.22 9.27 22.46
C ARG A 238 10.64 10.45 23.23
N SER A 239 11.04 11.69 22.88
CA SER A 239 10.62 12.90 23.59
C SER A 239 9.56 13.70 22.84
N LEU A 240 8.71 13.00 22.08
CA LEU A 240 7.61 13.58 21.35
C LEU A 240 6.39 13.72 22.26
N ASP A 241 5.76 14.89 22.22
CA ASP A 241 4.48 15.13 22.89
C ASP A 241 3.34 14.50 22.08
N TYR A 242 3.41 14.59 20.74
CA TYR A 242 2.40 14.05 19.83
C TYR A 242 3.01 13.22 18.70
N TYR A 243 2.27 12.21 18.25
CA TYR A 243 2.61 11.45 17.05
C TYR A 243 1.40 11.30 16.12
N ILE A 244 1.50 11.83 14.90
CA ILE A 244 0.40 11.85 13.93
C ILE A 244 0.46 10.63 13.00
N VAL A 245 -0.62 9.86 12.96
CA VAL A 245 -0.76 8.65 12.15
C VAL A 245 -1.78 8.87 11.04
N GLU A 246 -1.32 8.96 9.79
CA GLU A 246 -2.21 8.90 8.62
C GLU A 246 -2.73 7.48 8.42
N MET A 247 -4.05 7.31 8.27
CA MET A 247 -4.70 6.01 8.13
C MET A 247 -5.44 5.90 6.80
N GLY A 248 -5.01 4.93 5.99
CA GLY A 248 -5.60 4.57 4.71
C GLY A 248 -6.41 3.28 4.85
N ALA A 249 -7.45 3.15 4.04
CA ALA A 249 -8.21 1.91 3.91
C ALA A 249 -8.76 1.78 2.50
N TYR A 250 -8.88 0.53 2.07
CA TYR A 250 -9.47 0.06 0.83
C TYR A 250 -10.68 -0.84 1.05
N ILE A 251 -10.80 -1.43 2.24
CA ILE A 251 -11.94 -2.25 2.68
C ILE A 251 -12.26 -1.92 4.14
N PRO A 252 -13.50 -2.20 4.61
CA PRO A 252 -13.86 -2.10 6.02
C PRO A 252 -12.95 -2.99 6.90
N GLY A 253 -12.66 -2.52 8.11
CA GLY A 253 -11.83 -3.16 9.13
C GLY A 253 -10.35 -2.74 9.11
N GLU A 254 -9.85 -2.16 8.02
CA GLU A 254 -8.43 -1.76 7.94
C GLU A 254 -8.10 -0.56 8.83
N ILE A 255 -9.04 0.38 9.05
CA ILE A 255 -8.81 1.50 9.97
C ILE A 255 -8.89 1.01 11.40
N ALA A 256 -9.85 0.13 11.73
CA ALA A 256 -9.92 -0.52 13.03
C ALA A 256 -8.62 -1.26 13.38
N GLU A 257 -8.05 -2.04 12.45
CA GLU A 257 -6.78 -2.74 12.67
C GLU A 257 -5.61 -1.76 12.96
N ILE A 258 -5.60 -0.60 12.30
CA ILE A 258 -4.61 0.44 12.57
C ILE A 258 -4.87 1.09 13.94
N CYS A 259 -6.12 1.35 14.31
CA CYS A 259 -6.48 1.93 15.60
C CYS A 259 -6.14 0.99 16.75
N ASP A 260 -6.27 -0.33 16.58
CA ASP A 260 -5.84 -1.31 17.58
C ASP A 260 -4.36 -1.16 17.94
N LEU A 261 -3.52 -0.84 16.95
CA LEU A 261 -2.09 -0.56 17.12
C LEU A 261 -1.86 0.84 17.71
N ALA A 262 -2.43 1.86 17.08
CA ALA A 262 -2.07 3.26 17.30
C ALA A 262 -2.79 3.89 18.50
N ARG A 263 -3.99 3.40 18.86
CA ARG A 263 -4.83 3.90 19.96
C ARG A 263 -4.92 5.43 19.99
N PRO A 264 -5.51 6.06 18.95
CA PRO A 264 -5.59 7.51 18.89
C PRO A 264 -6.42 8.07 20.05
N GLU A 265 -6.00 9.22 20.58
CA GLU A 265 -6.76 10.03 21.54
C GLU A 265 -7.46 11.20 20.83
N ILE A 266 -6.92 11.60 19.68
CA ILE A 266 -7.51 12.61 18.79
C ILE A 266 -7.65 11.98 17.40
N SER A 267 -8.83 12.05 16.80
CA SER A 267 -9.08 11.51 15.45
C SER A 267 -9.69 12.57 14.54
N ILE A 268 -9.10 12.74 13.36
CA ILE A 268 -9.56 13.66 12.32
C ILE A 268 -10.13 12.86 11.15
N VAL A 269 -11.34 13.20 10.71
CA VAL A 269 -11.90 12.72 9.44
C VAL A 269 -12.03 13.91 8.49
N THR A 270 -11.22 13.93 7.45
CA THR A 270 -11.08 15.10 6.57
C THR A 270 -12.19 15.25 5.55
N ALA A 271 -12.69 14.14 4.98
CA ALA A 271 -13.78 14.14 4.02
C ALA A 271 -14.29 12.72 3.75
N ILE A 272 -15.55 12.59 3.34
CA ILE A 272 -16.12 11.37 2.75
C ILE A 272 -16.49 11.65 1.29
N GLY A 273 -16.05 10.78 0.38
CA GLY A 273 -16.42 10.84 -1.03
C GLY A 273 -16.10 9.54 -1.77
N PRO A 274 -16.49 9.42 -3.04
CA PRO A 274 -16.44 8.18 -3.82
C PRO A 274 -14.98 7.80 -4.17
N GLN A 275 -14.29 7.14 -3.24
CA GLN A 275 -12.92 6.69 -3.40
C GLN A 275 -12.86 5.17 -3.32
N HIS A 276 -12.12 4.53 -4.24
CA HIS A 276 -11.92 3.07 -4.25
C HIS A 276 -13.24 2.28 -4.22
N LEU A 277 -14.29 2.76 -4.91
CA LEU A 277 -15.61 2.13 -4.94
C LEU A 277 -15.55 0.67 -5.42
N GLU A 278 -14.65 0.32 -6.34
CA GLU A 278 -14.44 -1.08 -6.76
C GLU A 278 -14.06 -2.01 -5.59
N ARG A 279 -13.44 -1.48 -4.53
CA ARG A 279 -13.00 -2.25 -3.35
C ARG A 279 -13.99 -2.13 -2.20
N PHE A 280 -14.50 -0.93 -1.93
CA PHE A 280 -15.49 -0.70 -0.88
C PHE A 280 -16.90 -1.18 -1.24
N GLY A 281 -17.24 -1.30 -2.52
CA GLY A 281 -18.56 -1.69 -3.01
C GLY A 281 -19.60 -0.56 -2.97
N SER A 282 -19.63 0.26 -1.92
CA SER A 282 -20.59 1.37 -1.79
C SER A 282 -20.05 2.54 -0.97
N ILE A 283 -20.73 3.69 -1.01
CA ILE A 283 -20.38 4.88 -0.21
C ILE A 283 -20.66 4.65 1.28
N GLU A 284 -21.70 3.89 1.62
CA GLU A 284 -22.04 3.52 2.99
C GLU A 284 -20.93 2.70 3.64
N ASN A 285 -20.30 1.80 2.88
CA ASN A 285 -19.13 1.05 3.35
C ASN A 285 -17.93 1.97 3.57
N ILE A 286 -17.76 3.04 2.77
CA ILE A 286 -16.74 4.06 3.01
C ILE A 286 -17.05 4.81 4.30
N VAL A 287 -18.29 5.27 4.49
CA VAL A 287 -18.72 5.97 5.72
C VAL A 287 -18.45 5.10 6.94
N SER A 288 -18.89 3.84 6.91
CA SER A 288 -18.69 2.88 8.00
C SER A 288 -17.20 2.66 8.28
N ALA A 289 -16.39 2.42 7.24
CA ALA A 289 -14.96 2.22 7.39
C ALA A 289 -14.24 3.46 7.95
N LYS A 290 -14.63 4.68 7.55
CA LYS A 290 -14.04 5.91 8.09
C LYS A 290 -14.51 6.19 9.51
N TYR A 291 -15.70 5.77 9.89
CA TYR A 291 -16.20 5.88 11.26
C TYR A 291 -15.41 5.02 12.25
N GLU A 292 -14.74 3.95 11.81
CA GLU A 292 -13.89 3.10 12.66
C GLU A 292 -12.87 3.91 13.49
N ILE A 293 -12.34 5.02 12.95
CA ILE A 293 -11.37 5.86 13.67
C ILE A 293 -12.00 6.63 14.84
N ILE A 294 -13.29 6.95 14.74
CA ILE A 294 -14.06 7.66 15.75
C ILE A 294 -14.55 6.67 16.81
N SER A 295 -15.01 5.49 16.37
CA SER A 295 -15.39 4.39 17.26
C SER A 295 -14.22 3.88 18.12
N ALA A 296 -12.98 4.06 17.66
CA ALA A 296 -11.80 3.64 18.39
C ALA A 296 -11.26 4.67 19.40
N LEU A 297 -11.81 5.88 19.42
CA LEU A 297 -11.46 6.89 20.42
C LEU A 297 -11.90 6.44 21.82
N PRO A 298 -11.15 6.82 22.88
CA PRO A 298 -11.66 6.72 24.23
C PRO A 298 -12.83 7.68 24.45
N ALA A 299 -13.57 7.52 25.56
CA ALA A 299 -14.76 8.34 25.84
C ALA A 299 -14.44 9.84 25.94
N ASP A 300 -13.29 10.16 26.54
CA ASP A 300 -12.71 11.50 26.67
C ASP A 300 -11.87 11.93 25.44
N GLY A 301 -11.83 11.11 24.40
CA GLY A 301 -11.13 11.42 23.16
C GLY A 301 -11.78 12.55 22.36
N VAL A 302 -11.05 13.07 21.38
CA VAL A 302 -11.47 14.22 20.58
C VAL A 302 -11.65 13.82 19.12
N ALA A 303 -12.87 13.97 18.61
CA ALA A 303 -13.18 13.83 17.19
C ALA A 303 -13.16 15.19 16.50
N VAL A 304 -12.45 15.32 15.38
CA VAL A 304 -12.42 16.54 14.56
C VAL A 304 -12.92 16.26 13.15
N LEU A 305 -14.01 16.92 12.75
CA LEU A 305 -14.76 16.60 11.53
C LEU A 305 -15.02 17.84 10.67
N ASP A 306 -15.00 17.67 9.35
CA ASP A 306 -15.42 18.71 8.41
C ASP A 306 -16.96 18.77 8.36
N ARG A 307 -17.54 19.87 8.86
CA ARG A 307 -18.99 20.09 8.92
C ARG A 307 -19.63 20.19 7.54
N ASP A 308 -18.88 20.65 6.54
CA ASP A 308 -19.40 20.91 5.21
C ASP A 308 -19.66 19.60 4.46
N ASN A 309 -19.06 18.49 4.91
CA ASN A 309 -19.36 17.17 4.41
C ASN A 309 -20.63 16.58 5.06
N PRO A 310 -21.72 16.30 4.29
CA PRO A 310 -22.98 15.83 4.87
C PRO A 310 -22.86 14.53 5.68
N HIS A 311 -21.98 13.61 5.25
CA HIS A 311 -21.78 12.34 5.98
C HIS A 311 -21.06 12.55 7.31
N LEU A 312 -20.14 13.51 7.38
CA LEU A 312 -19.43 13.84 8.62
C LEU A 312 -20.29 14.68 9.56
N ARG A 313 -21.15 15.55 9.01
CA ARG A 313 -22.19 16.26 9.78
C ARG A 313 -23.12 15.28 10.48
N GLU A 314 -23.55 14.23 9.78
CA GLU A 314 -24.36 13.17 10.39
C GLU A 314 -23.56 12.32 11.38
N MET A 315 -22.29 12.05 11.07
CA MET A 315 -21.37 11.32 11.97
C MET A 315 -21.21 12.04 13.31
N ALA A 316 -21.08 13.37 13.30
CA ALA A 316 -20.96 14.19 14.50
C ALA A 316 -22.16 14.04 15.46
N ARG A 317 -23.36 13.75 14.94
CA ARG A 317 -24.59 13.62 15.73
C ARG A 317 -24.77 12.26 16.41
N ARG A 318 -23.92 11.27 16.10
CA ARG A 318 -24.06 9.89 16.63
C ARG A 318 -23.70 9.74 18.11
N GLY A 319 -23.16 10.78 18.76
CA GLY A 319 -23.03 10.85 20.21
C GLY A 319 -21.84 10.11 20.83
N HIS A 320 -20.75 9.88 20.08
CA HIS A 320 -19.48 9.41 20.62
C HIS A 320 -18.31 9.81 19.71
N PRO A 321 -17.17 10.31 20.24
CA PRO A 321 -16.85 10.55 21.65
C PRO A 321 -17.63 11.75 22.23
N ASP A 322 -17.49 12.02 23.52
CA ASP A 322 -18.13 13.17 24.19
C ASP A 322 -17.66 14.51 23.61
N THR A 323 -16.42 14.55 23.10
CA THR A 323 -15.83 15.75 22.50
C THR A 323 -15.78 15.65 20.98
N VAL A 324 -16.77 16.24 20.31
CA VAL A 324 -16.75 16.44 18.85
C VAL A 324 -16.52 17.92 18.53
N LEU A 325 -15.46 18.19 17.78
CA LEU A 325 -15.15 19.50 17.22
C LEU A 325 -15.43 19.46 15.72
N THR A 326 -16.17 20.44 15.21
CA THR A 326 -16.37 20.57 13.77
C THR A 326 -15.82 21.88 13.25
N ALA A 327 -15.40 21.90 11.98
CA ALA A 327 -14.95 23.09 11.29
C ALA A 327 -15.75 23.31 10.00
N SER A 328 -15.94 24.56 9.60
CA SER A 328 -16.78 24.95 8.45
C SER A 328 -16.12 26.03 7.62
N CYS A 329 -16.23 25.92 6.30
CA CYS A 329 -15.97 27.00 5.34
C CYS A 329 -17.27 27.60 4.79
N GLU A 330 -18.44 27.07 5.18
CA GLU A 330 -19.75 27.63 4.90
C GLU A 330 -20.11 28.74 5.91
N GLU A 331 -20.89 29.71 5.44
CA GLU A 331 -21.44 30.77 6.28
C GLU A 331 -22.45 30.18 7.27
N ILE A 332 -22.20 30.41 8.56
CA ILE A 332 -23.05 29.93 9.64
C ILE A 332 -23.86 31.12 10.18
N PRO A 333 -25.19 30.98 10.39
CA PRO A 333 -26.00 32.02 10.99
C PRO A 333 -25.41 32.51 12.32
N ALA A 334 -25.61 33.80 12.62
CA ALA A 334 -25.09 34.40 13.85
C ALA A 334 -25.69 33.76 15.12
N ASP A 335 -26.93 33.27 15.03
CA ASP A 335 -27.64 32.64 16.14
C ASP A 335 -26.93 31.36 16.60
N PRO A 336 -26.43 31.31 17.84
CA PRO A 336 -25.66 30.16 18.32
C PRO A 336 -26.55 28.93 18.43
N SER A 337 -26.14 27.86 17.74
CA SER A 337 -26.73 26.53 17.85
C SER A 337 -25.81 25.61 18.67
N PRO A 338 -26.35 24.65 19.45
CA PRO A 338 -25.53 23.60 20.08
C PRO A 338 -24.69 22.81 19.08
N ASP A 339 -25.14 22.73 17.83
CA ASP A 339 -24.44 22.06 16.75
C ASP A 339 -23.31 22.92 16.15
N ASP A 340 -23.14 24.21 16.50
CA ASP A 340 -22.20 25.16 15.86
C ASP A 340 -20.77 24.63 15.75
N PRO A 341 -20.07 24.92 14.64
CA PRO A 341 -18.70 24.46 14.48
C PRO A 341 -17.79 25.24 15.42
N ARG A 342 -16.72 24.58 15.89
CA ARG A 342 -15.69 25.21 16.70
C ARG A 342 -15.00 26.34 15.95
N LEU A 343 -14.62 26.11 14.68
CA LEU A 343 -13.98 27.10 13.82
C LEU A 343 -14.76 27.32 12.53
N VAL A 344 -14.91 28.59 12.12
CA VAL A 344 -15.52 28.98 10.84
C VAL A 344 -14.53 29.83 10.05
N ALA A 345 -14.34 29.52 8.77
CA ALA A 345 -13.66 30.41 7.85
C ALA A 345 -14.65 31.31 7.10
N ALA A 346 -14.32 32.60 7.02
CA ALA A 346 -15.05 33.61 6.25
C ALA A 346 -14.10 34.43 5.37
N ASP A 347 -14.66 35.22 4.44
CA ASP A 347 -13.92 36.11 3.54
C ASP A 347 -12.77 35.42 2.77
N ILE A 348 -13.02 34.20 2.29
CA ILE A 348 -11.99 33.39 1.62
C ILE A 348 -11.63 34.00 0.26
N GLN A 349 -10.40 34.51 0.17
CA GLN A 349 -9.79 35.04 -1.04
C GLN A 349 -8.71 34.08 -1.54
N GLU A 350 -8.82 33.69 -2.81
CA GLU A 350 -7.83 32.85 -3.50
C GLU A 350 -7.12 33.66 -4.59
N SER A 351 -5.79 33.67 -4.57
CA SER A 351 -4.96 34.26 -5.62
C SER A 351 -3.76 33.37 -5.95
N LEU A 352 -2.97 33.75 -6.95
CA LEU A 352 -1.71 33.06 -7.30
C LEU A 352 -0.61 33.23 -6.23
N ASP A 353 -0.80 34.17 -5.31
CA ASP A 353 0.11 34.40 -4.18
C ASP A 353 -0.28 33.56 -2.96
N GLY A 354 -1.48 32.97 -2.96
CA GLY A 354 -1.95 32.07 -1.92
C GLY A 354 -3.40 32.31 -1.49
N LEU A 355 -3.70 31.94 -0.24
CA LEU A 355 -5.01 32.06 0.38
C LEU A 355 -4.97 33.10 1.51
N ARG A 356 -6.02 33.91 1.60
CA ARG A 356 -6.33 34.77 2.76
C ARG A 356 -7.77 34.55 3.20
N PHE A 357 -8.00 34.40 4.49
CA PHE A 357 -9.34 34.16 5.04
C PHE A 357 -9.35 34.53 6.53
N LYS A 358 -10.52 34.88 7.06
CA LYS A 358 -10.70 35.08 8.51
C LYS A 358 -11.14 33.78 9.15
N VAL A 359 -10.62 33.48 10.33
CA VAL A 359 -11.06 32.34 11.15
C VAL A 359 -11.65 32.86 12.44
N GLU A 360 -12.89 32.46 12.72
CA GLU A 360 -13.60 32.74 13.95
C GLU A 360 -13.69 31.47 14.82
N ASP A 361 -13.31 31.57 16.09
CA ASP A 361 -13.57 30.54 17.10
C ASP A 361 -14.89 30.83 17.81
N ARG A 362 -15.93 30.09 17.43
CA ARG A 362 -17.32 30.31 17.86
C ARG A 362 -17.54 30.18 19.37
N ARG A 363 -16.69 29.45 20.11
CA ARG A 363 -16.86 29.39 21.58
C ARG A 363 -16.23 30.58 22.29
N SER A 364 -15.22 31.22 21.71
CA SER A 364 -14.52 32.36 22.33
C SER A 364 -14.89 33.71 21.74
N GLY A 365 -15.44 33.75 20.52
CA GLY A 365 -15.69 34.96 19.75
C GLY A 365 -14.43 35.58 19.13
N GLU A 366 -13.26 34.97 19.32
CA GLU A 366 -12.00 35.44 18.73
C GLU A 366 -12.02 35.27 17.21
N CYS A 367 -11.68 36.32 16.47
CA CYS A 367 -11.57 36.31 15.01
C CYS A 367 -10.21 36.83 14.57
N VAL A 368 -9.49 36.06 13.74
CA VAL A 368 -8.12 36.35 13.29
C VAL A 368 -7.98 36.10 11.79
N GLU A 369 -7.23 36.95 11.10
CA GLU A 369 -6.90 36.75 9.69
C GLU A 369 -5.76 35.73 9.52
N PHE A 370 -6.02 34.71 8.70
CA PHE A 370 -5.08 33.69 8.28
C PHE A 370 -4.61 33.99 6.85
N SER A 371 -3.32 33.76 6.60
CA SER A 371 -2.75 33.86 5.26
C SER A 371 -1.71 32.77 5.05
N THR A 372 -1.59 32.26 3.82
CA THR A 372 -0.65 31.19 3.46
C THR A 372 -0.35 31.22 1.96
N SER A 373 0.81 30.72 1.53
CA SER A 373 1.16 30.61 0.10
C SER A 373 0.56 29.38 -0.60
N LEU A 374 -0.19 28.56 0.13
CA LEU A 374 -0.90 27.41 -0.43
C LEU A 374 -1.97 27.85 -1.42
N LEU A 375 -2.21 27.03 -2.44
CA LEU A 375 -3.22 27.28 -3.49
C LEU A 375 -4.40 26.32 -3.34
N GLY A 376 -5.58 26.72 -3.84
CA GLY A 376 -6.79 25.92 -3.83
C GLY A 376 -7.60 26.07 -2.54
N ARG A 377 -8.85 26.55 -2.66
CA ARG A 377 -9.81 26.70 -1.56
C ARG A 377 -9.94 25.46 -0.64
N HIS A 378 -9.80 24.25 -1.17
CA HIS A 378 -9.84 23.01 -0.38
C HIS A 378 -8.74 22.91 0.70
N ASN A 379 -7.67 23.70 0.62
CA ASN A 379 -6.68 23.78 1.68
C ASN A 379 -7.19 24.54 2.90
N VAL A 380 -8.18 25.43 2.75
CA VAL A 380 -8.79 26.13 3.89
C VAL A 380 -9.43 25.13 4.85
N SER A 381 -10.22 24.16 4.37
CA SER A 381 -10.81 23.13 5.23
C SER A 381 -9.76 22.26 5.91
N ASN A 382 -8.72 21.81 5.19
CA ASN A 382 -7.60 21.07 5.78
C ASN A 382 -6.88 21.88 6.88
N ILE A 383 -6.68 23.18 6.68
CA ILE A 383 -6.07 24.08 7.68
C ILE A 383 -6.99 24.25 8.88
N LEU A 384 -8.30 24.42 8.68
CA LEU A 384 -9.25 24.55 9.78
C LEU A 384 -9.30 23.30 10.66
N LEU A 385 -9.28 22.10 10.08
CA LEU A 385 -9.23 20.85 10.85
C LEU A 385 -7.96 20.78 11.71
N ALA A 386 -6.81 21.14 11.13
CA ALA A 386 -5.55 21.20 11.87
C ALA A 386 -5.56 22.28 12.97
N ALA A 387 -6.12 23.46 12.66
CA ALA A 387 -6.27 24.56 13.60
C ALA A 387 -7.22 24.21 14.75
N ALA A 388 -8.28 23.45 14.50
CA ALA A 388 -9.23 23.02 15.52
C ALA A 388 -8.56 22.11 16.55
N VAL A 389 -7.69 21.20 16.13
CA VAL A 389 -6.86 20.39 17.03
C VAL A 389 -5.89 21.28 17.81
N ALA A 390 -5.11 22.13 17.14
CA ALA A 390 -4.14 23.01 17.82
C ALA A 390 -4.80 23.94 18.85
N ARG A 391 -6.01 24.44 18.54
CA ARG A 391 -6.81 25.27 19.44
C ARG A 391 -7.39 24.47 20.61
N ASN A 392 -7.71 23.20 20.42
CA ASN A 392 -8.10 22.29 21.50
C ASN A 392 -6.92 22.05 22.47
N GLU A 393 -5.72 21.88 21.93
CA GLU A 393 -4.47 21.71 22.70
C GLU A 393 -3.92 23.03 23.29
N GLY A 394 -4.73 24.09 23.32
CA GLY A 394 -4.42 25.33 24.04
C GLY A 394 -3.61 26.38 23.27
N MET A 395 -3.31 26.20 21.99
CA MET A 395 -2.67 27.26 21.20
C MET A 395 -3.61 28.45 20.98
N SER A 396 -3.07 29.67 20.97
CA SER A 396 -3.85 30.87 20.65
C SER A 396 -4.18 30.92 19.16
N LEU A 397 -5.32 31.50 18.78
CA LEU A 397 -5.71 31.59 17.37
C LEU A 397 -4.69 32.43 16.57
N ARG A 398 -4.06 33.41 17.22
CA ARG A 398 -2.96 34.22 16.67
C ARG A 398 -1.70 33.41 16.41
N ASP A 399 -1.28 32.54 17.33
CA ASP A 399 -0.10 31.68 17.14
C ASP A 399 -0.34 30.69 15.99
N ILE A 400 -1.54 30.11 15.94
CA ILE A 400 -1.96 29.23 14.84
C ILE A 400 -1.89 30.00 13.51
N ALA A 401 -2.47 31.20 13.44
CA ALA A 401 -2.43 32.05 12.24
C ALA A 401 -0.98 32.36 11.80
N TRP A 402 -0.09 32.62 12.76
CA TRP A 402 1.33 32.88 12.49
C TRP A 402 2.03 31.64 11.90
N ARG A 403 1.77 30.44 12.43
CA ARG A 403 2.31 29.19 11.88
C ARG A 403 1.78 28.92 10.47
N VAL A 404 0.50 29.18 10.22
CA VAL A 404 -0.17 28.97 8.90
C VAL A 404 0.52 29.73 7.76
N ARG A 405 1.10 30.91 8.04
CA ARG A 405 1.85 31.72 7.06
C ARG A 405 3.02 31.01 6.40
N SER A 406 3.65 30.08 7.13
CA SER A 406 4.86 29.38 6.66
C SER A 406 4.57 27.96 6.17
N LEU A 407 3.31 27.55 6.08
CA LEU A 407 2.92 26.23 5.56
C LEU A 407 3.45 26.02 4.15
N GLN A 408 3.96 24.82 3.91
CA GLN A 408 4.40 24.36 2.61
C GLN A 408 3.42 23.34 2.03
N PRO A 409 3.24 23.30 0.70
CA PRO A 409 2.44 22.24 0.06
C PRO A 409 3.00 20.87 0.41
N ALA A 410 2.12 19.90 0.65
CA ALA A 410 2.57 18.51 0.78
C ALA A 410 3.19 18.03 -0.55
N GLU A 411 4.20 17.15 -0.47
CA GLU A 411 4.95 16.62 -1.63
C GLU A 411 4.00 16.21 -2.78
N ALA A 412 4.27 16.72 -3.99
CA ALA A 412 3.47 16.48 -5.20
C ALA A 412 2.00 16.96 -5.19
N ARG A 413 1.60 17.88 -4.29
CA ARG A 413 0.25 18.47 -4.27
C ARG A 413 0.27 19.98 -4.53
N LEU A 414 -0.06 20.37 -5.77
CA LEU A 414 -0.13 21.79 -6.19
C LEU A 414 1.09 22.62 -5.77
N ALA A 415 2.29 22.02 -5.89
CA ALA A 415 3.54 22.74 -5.66
C ALA A 415 3.80 23.71 -6.81
N ARG A 416 4.08 24.98 -6.48
CA ARG A 416 4.47 25.98 -7.48
C ARG A 416 5.90 25.70 -7.93
N GLU A 417 6.06 25.21 -9.16
CA GLU A 417 7.36 25.15 -9.82
C GLU A 417 7.56 26.45 -10.60
N ARG A 418 8.60 27.21 -10.24
CA ARG A 418 9.10 28.28 -11.11
C ARG A 418 10.06 27.64 -12.10
N THR A 419 9.60 27.40 -13.33
CA THR A 419 10.51 27.06 -14.43
C THR A 419 11.42 28.27 -14.65
N ALA A 420 12.74 28.05 -14.67
CA ALA A 420 13.67 29.07 -15.11
C ALA A 420 13.32 29.45 -16.56
N ALA A 421 13.14 30.76 -16.80
CA ALA A 421 12.83 31.32 -18.10
C ALA A 421 14.07 31.33 -19.00
#